data_AF-A0A495Z6D6-F1
#
_entry.id   AF-A0A495Z6D6-F1
#
_cell.length_a   1.000
_cell.length_b   1.000
_cell.length_c   1.000
_cell.angle_alpha   90.00
_cell.angle_beta   90.00
_cell.angle_gamma   90.00
#
_symmetry.space_group_name_H-M   'P 1'
#
loop_
_entity.id
_entity.type
_entity.pdbx_description
1 polymer ?
#
loop_
_entity_poly.entity_id
_entity_poly.type
_entity_poly.pdbx_seq_one_letter_code
_entity_poly.pdbx_strand_id
1 'polypeptide(L)'
;MRKKMRRSSFWITCRKGVTEAIVPSLFYMEISNVLLTAYRRNRISRDSMHQYLDVISILPIIIDTDAAIQGNTIKVVCELADKHGLTTYDTSYLELAIRRGFPLATLDADLHKVAVELDIAYQIPSN
;
A
#
# COMPACT_ATOMS: atom_id res chain seq x y z
N MET A 1 -11.40 17.09 15.22
CA MET A 1 -11.67 15.90 14.38
C MET A 1 -10.61 14.84 14.68
N ARG A 2 -10.94 13.84 15.51
CA ARG A 2 -9.98 12.84 16.01
C ARG A 2 -9.65 11.84 14.90
N LYS A 3 -8.46 11.95 14.28
CA LYS A 3 -7.91 10.91 13.41
C LYS A 3 -7.68 9.65 14.25
N LYS A 4 -8.66 8.74 14.26
CA LYS A 4 -8.51 7.38 14.77
C LYS A 4 -7.39 6.77 13.93
N MET A 5 -6.25 6.51 14.56
CA MET A 5 -5.08 5.97 13.90
C MET A 5 -5.40 4.54 13.44
N ARG A 6 -5.90 4.40 12.19
CA ARG A 6 -6.00 3.12 11.50
C ARG A 6 -4.57 2.57 11.39
N ARG A 7 -4.44 1.29 11.71
CA ARG A 7 -3.18 0.55 11.64
C ARG A 7 -2.56 0.82 10.28
N SER A 8 -1.30 1.22 10.29
CA SER A 8 -0.55 1.61 9.12
C SER A 8 -0.43 0.42 8.17
N SER A 9 -1.24 0.45 7.13
CA SER A 9 -1.40 -0.58 6.12
C SER A 9 -0.55 -0.21 4.92
N PHE A 10 0.59 -0.86 4.75
CA PHE A 10 1.55 -0.60 3.67
C PHE A 10 1.77 -1.86 2.87
N TRP A 11 1.33 -1.87 1.61
CA TRP A 11 1.07 -3.12 0.91
C TRP A 11 1.56 -3.10 -0.53
N ILE A 12 1.83 -4.29 -1.05
CA ILE A 12 2.54 -4.53 -2.31
C ILE A 12 1.60 -5.27 -3.25
N THR A 13 1.63 -5.00 -4.55
CA THR A 13 1.11 -5.94 -5.56
C THR A 13 2.25 -6.86 -5.99
N CYS A 14 2.07 -8.18 -5.90
CA CYS A 14 3.16 -9.16 -6.14
C CYS A 14 2.71 -10.31 -7.03
N ARG A 15 3.37 -10.56 -8.15
CA ARG A 15 3.01 -11.71 -8.99
C ARG A 15 3.37 -13.03 -8.29
N LYS A 16 2.45 -14.00 -8.30
CA LYS A 16 2.66 -15.35 -7.73
C LYS A 16 3.95 -15.97 -8.30
N GLY A 17 4.94 -16.23 -7.44
CA GLY A 17 6.24 -16.83 -7.81
C GLY A 17 7.33 -15.84 -8.24
N VAL A 18 7.13 -14.52 -8.10
CA VAL A 18 8.11 -13.50 -8.46
C VAL A 18 8.57 -12.73 -7.21
N THR A 19 9.85 -12.37 -7.19
CA THR A 19 10.53 -11.61 -6.12
C THR A 19 10.25 -10.11 -6.15
N GLU A 20 9.38 -9.61 -7.02
CA GLU A 20 9.20 -8.17 -7.26
C GLU A 20 7.82 -7.67 -6.82
N ALA A 21 7.84 -6.45 -6.31
CA ALA A 21 6.72 -5.77 -5.68
C ALA A 21 6.41 -4.49 -6.46
N ILE A 22 5.17 -4.27 -6.91
CA ILE A 22 4.77 -2.99 -7.52
C ILE A 22 3.89 -2.23 -6.54
N VAL A 23 4.24 -0.97 -6.32
CA VAL A 23 3.57 -0.09 -5.35
C VAL A 23 3.21 1.26 -5.98
N PRO A 24 2.14 1.91 -5.52
CA PRO A 24 1.89 3.31 -5.84
C PRO A 24 3.02 4.22 -5.32
N SER A 25 3.18 5.40 -5.93
CA SER A 25 4.18 6.39 -5.50
C SER A 25 4.03 6.86 -4.04
N LEU A 26 2.83 6.74 -3.44
CA LEU A 26 2.63 7.10 -2.04
C LEU A 26 3.34 6.17 -1.05
N PHE A 27 3.63 4.92 -1.43
CA PHE A 27 4.16 3.89 -0.54
C PHE A 27 5.33 4.37 0.32
N TYR A 28 6.35 4.98 -0.30
CA TYR A 28 7.53 5.47 0.42
C TYR A 28 7.21 6.62 1.37
N MET A 29 6.29 7.52 1.00
CA MET A 29 5.88 8.62 1.88
C MET A 29 5.22 8.05 3.12
N GLU A 30 4.33 7.09 2.93
CA GLU A 30 3.54 6.62 4.03
C GLU A 30 4.41 5.66 4.91
N ILE A 31 5.34 4.86 4.36
CA ILE A 31 6.34 4.06 5.12
C ILE A 31 7.19 4.97 5.99
N SER A 32 7.69 6.06 5.39
CA SER A 32 8.49 7.05 6.10
C SER A 32 7.71 7.66 7.25
N ASN A 33 6.42 7.94 7.05
CA ASN A 33 5.55 8.46 8.09
C ASN A 33 5.29 7.45 9.21
N VAL A 34 5.19 6.15 8.92
CA VAL A 34 5.08 5.09 9.94
C VAL A 34 6.31 5.05 10.82
N LEU A 35 7.48 4.96 10.20
CA LEU A 35 8.75 4.87 10.90
C LEU A 35 9.00 6.13 11.74
N LEU A 36 8.77 7.30 11.16
CA LEU A 36 8.87 8.57 11.87
C LEU A 36 7.88 8.68 13.03
N THR A 37 6.64 8.22 12.85
CA THR A 37 5.62 8.23 13.91
C THR A 37 5.96 7.24 15.02
N ALA A 38 6.49 6.06 14.69
CA ALA A 38 6.95 5.08 15.67
C ALA A 38 8.11 5.61 16.50
N TYR A 39 9.09 6.26 15.85
CA TYR A 39 10.19 6.95 16.51
C TYR A 39 9.70 8.08 17.43
N ARG A 40 8.84 8.99 16.93
CA ARG A 40 8.26 10.10 17.72
C ARG A 40 7.45 9.63 18.93
N ARG A 41 6.95 8.39 18.89
CA ARG A 41 6.22 7.75 19.99
C ARG A 41 7.08 6.84 20.85
N ASN A 42 8.41 6.91 20.71
CA ASN A 42 9.39 6.12 21.45
C ASN A 42 9.16 4.60 21.36
N ARG A 43 8.61 4.10 20.25
CA ARG A 43 8.41 2.66 20.01
C ARG A 43 9.62 1.99 19.38
N ILE A 44 10.45 2.77 18.70
CA ILE A 44 11.70 2.36 18.08
C ILE A 44 12.77 3.42 18.35
N SER A 45 14.05 3.05 18.31
CA SER A 45 15.16 4.00 18.38
C SER A 45 15.36 4.70 17.02
N ARG A 46 16.16 5.77 17.03
CA ARG A 46 16.59 6.44 15.80
C ARG A 46 17.40 5.49 14.91
N ASP A 47 18.31 4.73 15.51
CA ASP A 47 19.17 3.79 14.76
C ASP A 47 18.34 2.69 14.11
N SER A 48 17.36 2.12 14.83
CA SER A 48 16.43 1.15 14.25
C SER A 48 15.60 1.75 13.11
N MET A 49 15.15 3.00 13.24
CA MET A 49 14.44 3.70 12.17
C MET A 49 15.29 3.79 10.90
N HIS A 50 16.57 4.14 11.02
CA HIS A 50 17.50 4.19 9.88
C HIS A 50 17.77 2.79 9.30
N GLN A 51 18.01 1.79 10.14
CA GLN A 51 18.18 0.41 9.70
C GLN A 51 16.97 -0.11 8.91
N TYR A 52 15.75 0.20 9.34
CA TYR A 52 14.54 -0.18 8.60
C TYR A 52 14.45 0.53 7.24
N LEU A 53 14.82 1.81 7.17
CA LEU A 53 14.87 2.53 5.89
C LEU A 53 15.92 1.93 4.93
N ASP A 54 17.09 1.55 5.44
CA ASP A 54 18.14 0.91 4.66
C ASP A 54 17.66 -0.44 4.09
N VAL A 55 16.99 -1.26 4.90
CA VAL A 55 16.39 -2.54 4.45
C VAL A 55 15.34 -2.30 3.36
N ILE A 56 14.46 -1.31 3.54
CA ILE A 56 13.41 -1.01 2.55
C ILE A 56 14.01 -0.52 1.22
N SER A 57 15.15 0.18 1.27
CA SER A 57 15.81 0.71 0.06
C SER A 57 16.39 -0.37 -0.86
N ILE A 58 16.67 -1.56 -0.33
CA ILE A 58 17.25 -2.68 -1.09
C ILE A 58 16.20 -3.72 -1.51
N LEU A 59 14.94 -3.57 -1.08
CA LEU A 59 13.87 -4.47 -1.51
C LEU A 59 13.58 -4.24 -3.00
N PRO A 60 13.30 -5.30 -3.76
CA PRO A 60 12.93 -5.24 -5.18
C PRO A 60 11.51 -4.66 -5.37
N ILE A 61 11.35 -3.36 -5.05
CA ILE A 61 10.11 -2.60 -5.13
C ILE A 61 10.18 -1.65 -6.32
N ILE A 62 9.17 -1.73 -7.18
CA ILE A 62 8.99 -0.89 -8.36
C ILE A 62 7.85 0.08 -8.07
N ILE A 63 8.12 1.37 -8.25
CA ILE A 63 7.08 2.40 -8.16
C ILE A 63 6.30 2.44 -9.47
N ASP A 64 4.97 2.36 -9.38
CA ASP A 64 4.09 2.60 -10.52
C ASP A 64 4.08 4.10 -10.87
N THR A 65 4.71 4.43 -11.99
CA THR A 65 4.70 5.79 -12.57
C THR A 65 3.55 6.01 -13.54
N ASP A 66 2.89 4.93 -13.99
CA ASP A 66 1.87 4.97 -15.05
C ASP A 66 0.55 5.57 -14.58
N ALA A 67 0.22 5.48 -13.28
CA ALA A 67 -0.96 6.11 -12.69
C ALA A 67 -1.02 7.63 -12.93
N ALA A 68 0.13 8.32 -12.96
CA ALA A 68 0.20 9.77 -13.23
C ALA A 68 -0.02 10.10 -14.73
N ILE A 69 0.21 9.13 -15.61
CA ILE A 69 0.15 9.30 -17.08
C ILE A 69 -1.26 8.99 -17.59
N GLN A 70 -1.95 8.03 -16.96
CA GLN A 70 -3.33 7.68 -17.32
C GLN A 70 -4.32 8.57 -16.56
N GLY A 71 -4.76 9.67 -17.19
CA GLY A 71 -5.66 10.67 -16.59
C GLY A 71 -7.00 10.15 -16.05
N ASN A 72 -7.39 8.90 -16.36
CA ASN A 72 -8.60 8.28 -15.82
C ASN A 72 -8.38 7.60 -14.45
N THR A 73 -7.14 7.40 -14.02
CA THR A 73 -6.79 6.70 -12.77
C THR A 73 -7.40 7.38 -11.55
N ILE A 74 -7.32 8.71 -11.47
CA ILE A 74 -7.87 9.48 -10.34
C ILE A 74 -9.38 9.31 -10.24
N LYS A 75 -10.08 9.29 -11.37
CA LYS A 75 -11.53 9.10 -11.41
C LYS A 75 -11.91 7.72 -10.89
N VAL A 76 -11.23 6.67 -11.37
CA VAL A 76 -11.43 5.29 -10.91
C VAL A 76 -11.16 5.16 -9.41
N VAL A 77 -10.06 5.75 -8.92
CA VAL A 77 -9.74 5.74 -7.49
C VAL A 77 -10.82 6.43 -6.66
N CYS A 78 -11.32 7.59 -7.08
CA CYS A 78 -12.39 8.29 -6.38
C CYS A 78 -13.71 7.49 -6.38
N GLU A 79 -14.08 6.90 -7.51
CA GLU A 79 -15.32 6.09 -7.63
C GLU A 79 -15.24 4.83 -6.76
N LEU A 80 -14.12 4.12 -6.76
CA LEU A 80 -13.91 2.95 -5.92
C LEU A 80 -13.87 3.32 -4.43
N ALA A 81 -13.21 4.43 -4.08
CA ALA A 81 -13.11 4.90 -2.70
C ALA A 81 -14.50 5.23 -2.13
N ASP A 82 -15.32 5.96 -2.89
CA ASP A 82 -16.69 6.30 -2.52
C ASP A 82 -17.56 5.05 -2.38
N LYS A 83 -17.52 4.16 -3.39
CA LYS A 83 -18.32 2.93 -3.41
C LYS A 83 -18.04 2.01 -2.22
N HIS A 84 -16.77 1.88 -1.84
CA HIS A 84 -16.35 0.92 -0.81
C HIS A 84 -16.03 1.57 0.55
N GLY A 85 -16.21 2.88 0.71
CA GLY A 85 -15.94 3.61 1.95
C GLY A 85 -14.45 3.61 2.34
N LEU A 86 -13.56 3.51 1.36
CA LEU A 86 -12.11 3.48 1.55
C LEU A 86 -11.49 4.87 1.36
N THR A 87 -10.26 5.05 1.85
CA THR A 87 -9.52 6.26 1.50
C THR A 87 -8.98 6.17 0.08
N THR A 88 -8.72 7.32 -0.56
CA THR A 88 -8.07 7.34 -1.88
C THR A 88 -6.67 6.73 -1.87
N TYR A 89 -5.99 6.78 -0.72
CA TYR A 89 -4.69 6.12 -0.52
C TYR A 89 -4.84 4.60 -0.56
N ASP A 90 -5.72 4.03 0.27
CA ASP A 90 -5.99 2.59 0.27
C ASP A 90 -6.45 2.12 -1.12
N THR A 91 -7.35 2.88 -1.74
CA THR A 91 -7.95 2.53 -3.04
C THR A 91 -6.94 2.57 -4.18
N SER A 92 -5.86 3.36 -4.08
CA SER A 92 -4.81 3.37 -5.10
C SER A 92 -4.10 2.01 -5.24
N TYR A 93 -4.02 1.22 -4.16
CA TYR A 93 -3.49 -0.13 -4.21
C TYR A 93 -4.45 -1.10 -4.92
N LEU A 94 -5.77 -0.94 -4.74
CA LEU A 94 -6.78 -1.71 -5.47
C LEU A 94 -6.79 -1.37 -6.95
N GLU A 95 -6.76 -0.08 -7.28
CA GLU A 95 -6.66 0.38 -8.67
C GLU A 95 -5.44 -0.22 -9.36
N LEU A 96 -4.28 -0.15 -8.71
CA LEU A 96 -3.04 -0.69 -9.24
C LEU A 96 -3.13 -2.21 -9.47
N ALA A 97 -3.69 -2.94 -8.51
CA ALA A 97 -3.90 -4.38 -8.62
C ALA A 97 -4.81 -4.74 -9.81
N ILE A 98 -5.93 -4.01 -9.97
CA ILE A 98 -6.87 -4.18 -11.09
C ILE A 98 -6.19 -3.88 -12.42
N ARG A 99 -5.55 -2.70 -12.54
CA ARG A 99 -4.95 -2.24 -13.79
C ARG A 99 -3.80 -3.13 -14.25
N ARG A 100 -3.01 -3.65 -13.31
CA ARG A 100 -1.86 -4.51 -13.63
C ARG A 100 -2.22 -6.00 -13.67
N GLY A 101 -3.41 -6.39 -13.20
CA GLY A 101 -3.80 -7.80 -13.06
C GLY A 101 -2.93 -8.57 -12.08
N PHE A 102 -2.36 -7.89 -11.07
CA PHE A 102 -1.55 -8.52 -10.03
C PHE A 102 -2.35 -8.71 -8.75
N PRO A 103 -2.04 -9.75 -7.96
CA PRO A 103 -2.73 -9.94 -6.72
C PRO A 103 -2.33 -8.85 -5.71
N LEU A 104 -3.27 -8.50 -4.84
CA LEU A 104 -3.06 -7.55 -3.76
C LEU A 104 -2.50 -8.27 -2.53
N ALA A 105 -1.30 -7.89 -2.08
CA ALA A 105 -0.74 -8.40 -0.84
C ALA A 105 -0.94 -7.40 0.30
N THR A 106 -1.95 -7.64 1.14
CA THR A 106 -2.39 -6.71 2.20
C THR A 106 -2.68 -7.40 3.55
N LEU A 107 -2.31 -6.78 4.69
CA LEU A 107 -2.85 -7.11 6.02
C LEU A 107 -3.98 -6.16 6.47
N ASP A 108 -4.38 -5.19 5.63
CA ASP A 108 -5.57 -4.38 5.93
C ASP A 108 -6.83 -5.19 5.66
N ALA A 109 -7.63 -5.39 6.70
CA ALA A 109 -8.85 -6.18 6.61
C ALA A 109 -9.92 -5.54 5.69
N ASP A 110 -9.98 -4.21 5.62
CA ASP A 110 -10.95 -3.52 4.77
C ASP A 110 -10.54 -3.64 3.30
N LEU A 111 -9.25 -3.47 2.98
CA LEU A 111 -8.75 -3.72 1.62
C LEU A 111 -8.91 -5.18 1.20
N HIS A 112 -8.62 -6.11 2.11
CA HIS A 112 -8.78 -7.52 1.84
C HIS A 112 -10.23 -7.87 1.49
N LYS A 113 -11.20 -7.35 2.27
CA LYS A 113 -12.62 -7.54 2.00
C LYS A 113 -13.01 -7.03 0.62
N VAL A 114 -12.55 -5.84 0.24
CA VAL A 114 -12.87 -5.25 -1.07
C VAL A 114 -12.16 -5.98 -2.21
N ALA A 115 -10.93 -6.45 -2.01
CA ALA A 115 -10.23 -7.28 -3.00
C ALA A 115 -10.99 -8.58 -3.30
N VAL A 116 -11.53 -9.24 -2.27
CA VAL A 116 -12.38 -10.43 -2.43
C VAL A 116 -13.68 -10.09 -3.18
N GLU A 117 -14.32 -8.96 -2.85
CA GLU A 117 -15.54 -8.52 -3.54
C GLU A 117 -15.32 -8.24 -5.03
N LEU A 118 -14.15 -7.72 -5.38
CA LEU A 118 -13.75 -7.38 -6.75
C LEU A 118 -13.07 -8.53 -7.51
N ASP A 119 -13.05 -9.74 -6.93
CA ASP A 119 -12.36 -10.93 -7.48
C ASP A 119 -10.87 -10.70 -7.79
N ILE A 120 -10.24 -9.82 -7.01
CA ILE A 120 -8.80 -9.57 -7.08
C ILE A 120 -8.12 -10.66 -6.25
N ALA A 121 -7.23 -11.42 -6.89
CA ALA A 121 -6.41 -12.39 -6.20
C ALA A 121 -5.65 -11.68 -5.05
N TYR A 122 -5.55 -12.31 -3.89
CA TYR A 122 -4.88 -11.71 -2.74
C TYR A 122 -3.85 -12.67 -2.14
N GLN A 123 -2.83 -12.10 -1.52
CA GLN A 123 -1.84 -12.86 -0.77
C GLN A 123 -1.70 -12.26 0.62
N ILE A 124 -1.86 -13.08 1.65
CA ILE A 124 -1.51 -12.68 3.02
C ILE A 124 -0.01 -12.95 3.16
N PRO A 125 0.83 -11.95 3.45
CA PRO A 125 2.24 -12.19 3.75
C PRO A 125 2.34 -13.16 4.94
N SER A 126 2.94 -14.32 4.72
CA SER A 126 3.26 -15.26 5.80
C SER A 126 4.28 -14.61 6.71
N ASN A 127 4.00 -14.58 8.02
CA ASN A 127 4.86 -14.01 9.06
C ASN A 127 6.15 -14.80 9.25
#